data_AF-A0A3S4I074-F1
#
_entry.id   AF-A0A3S4I074-F1
#
_cell.length_a   1.000
_cell.length_b   1.000
_cell.length_c   1.000
_cell.angle_alpha   90.00
_cell.angle_beta   90.00
_cell.angle_gamma   90.00
#
_symmetry.space_group_name_H-M   'P 1'
#
loop_
_entity.id
_entity.type
_entity.pdbx_description
1 polymer ?
#
loop_
_entity_poly.entity_id
_entity_poly.type
_entity_poly.pdbx_seq_one_letter_code
_entity_poly.pdbx_strand_id
1 'polypeptide(L)'
;MRGCALFGESLVAYRPPIDTRSVSEMREIPPNGFPEKALNFLTPHQKWGIHSTYSENLLMLTLSRGGPIVWISEADARELGIEDNDWIEAFNANGALTARAVVSQRVPPGMTMMYHAQERIMNIPGFGSHRDARRDP
;
A
#
# COMPACT_ATOMS: atom_id res chain seq x y z
N MET A 1 -25.05 -31.27 -2.76
CA MET A 1 -24.32 -31.00 -4.03
C MET A 1 -24.93 -29.89 -4.92
N ARG A 2 -25.93 -29.09 -4.50
CA ARG A 2 -26.53 -28.02 -5.37
C ARG A 2 -25.92 -26.62 -5.22
N GLY A 3 -25.02 -26.40 -4.24
CA GLY A 3 -24.50 -25.07 -3.89
C GLY A 3 -23.70 -24.42 -5.03
N CYS A 4 -22.67 -25.10 -5.56
CA CYS A 4 -21.79 -24.52 -6.58
C CYS A 4 -22.54 -24.11 -7.87
N ALA A 5 -23.62 -24.80 -8.23
CA ALA A 5 -24.41 -24.48 -9.42
C ALA A 5 -25.15 -23.13 -9.30
N LEU A 6 -25.66 -22.80 -8.11
CA LEU A 6 -26.38 -21.53 -7.87
C LEU A 6 -25.47 -20.31 -7.98
N PHE A 7 -24.18 -20.48 -7.65
CA PHE A 7 -23.19 -19.41 -7.73
C PHE A 7 -22.41 -19.39 -9.06
N GLY A 8 -22.77 -20.24 -10.04
CA GLY A 8 -22.02 -20.36 -11.30
C GLY A 8 -20.59 -20.87 -11.13
N GLU A 9 -20.35 -21.71 -10.13
CA GLU A 9 -19.05 -22.32 -9.75
C GLU A 9 -19.00 -23.83 -10.03
N SER A 10 -19.95 -24.35 -10.82
CA SER A 10 -19.99 -25.78 -11.16
C SER A 10 -18.83 -26.21 -12.06
N LEU A 11 -18.29 -25.29 -12.86
CA LEU A 11 -17.10 -25.45 -13.70
C LEU A 11 -16.22 -24.19 -13.60
N VAL A 12 -14.94 -24.34 -13.94
CA VAL A 12 -14.01 -23.20 -14.00
C VAL A 12 -14.50 -22.19 -15.03
N ALA A 13 -14.62 -20.94 -14.61
CA ALA A 13 -14.98 -19.82 -15.46
C ALA A 13 -14.15 -18.60 -15.06
N TYR A 14 -13.92 -17.71 -16.02
CA TYR A 14 -13.33 -16.40 -15.73
C TYR A 14 -14.27 -15.59 -14.83
N ARG A 15 -13.70 -14.91 -13.82
CA ARG A 15 -14.39 -13.91 -13.01
C ARG A 15 -13.48 -12.70 -12.84
N PRO A 16 -13.99 -11.49 -13.08
CA PRO A 16 -13.20 -10.30 -12.82
C PRO A 16 -12.99 -10.09 -11.31
N PRO A 17 -11.99 -9.29 -10.91
CA PRO A 17 -11.90 -8.78 -9.55
C PRO A 17 -13.22 -8.10 -9.14
N ILE A 18 -13.66 -8.35 -7.90
CA ILE A 18 -14.85 -7.69 -7.36
C ILE A 18 -14.56 -6.21 -7.08
N ASP A 19 -15.58 -5.36 -7.23
CA ASP A 19 -15.52 -3.97 -6.79
C ASP A 19 -15.83 -3.90 -5.29
N THR A 20 -14.85 -3.48 -4.50
CA THR A 20 -14.99 -3.34 -3.04
C THR A 20 -15.64 -2.03 -2.62
N ARG A 21 -15.76 -1.06 -3.54
CA ARG A 21 -16.29 0.30 -3.31
C ARG A 21 -15.60 1.10 -2.21
N SER A 22 -14.44 0.63 -1.72
CA SER A 22 -13.79 1.21 -0.54
C SER A 22 -13.19 2.60 -0.79
N VAL A 23 -12.96 2.98 -2.05
CA VAL A 23 -12.52 4.33 -2.42
C VAL A 23 -13.72 5.24 -2.71
N SER A 24 -14.72 4.76 -3.46
CA SER A 24 -15.88 5.57 -3.87
C SER A 24 -16.84 5.89 -2.72
N GLU A 25 -16.95 5.01 -1.72
CA GLU A 25 -17.83 5.18 -0.55
C GLU A 25 -17.09 5.70 0.69
N MET A 26 -15.83 6.11 0.53
CA MET A 26 -15.06 6.69 1.62
C MET A 26 -15.61 8.06 2.02
N ARG A 27 -15.63 8.35 3.33
CA ARG A 27 -15.93 9.70 3.83
C ARG A 27 -14.88 10.67 3.31
N GLU A 28 -15.29 11.88 2.96
CA GLU A 28 -14.36 12.92 2.51
C GLU A 28 -13.26 13.15 3.56
N ILE A 29 -12.02 13.01 3.12
CA ILE A 29 -10.83 13.36 3.90
C ILE A 29 -10.38 14.74 3.39
N PRO A 30 -10.13 15.72 4.28
CA PRO A 30 -9.63 17.02 3.83
C PRO A 30 -8.33 16.85 3.03
N PRO A 31 -8.25 17.41 1.81
CA PRO A 31 -7.06 17.25 0.99
C PRO A 31 -5.85 17.88 1.68
N ASN A 32 -4.70 17.22 1.58
CA ASN A 32 -3.44 17.69 2.17
C ASN A 32 -2.64 18.60 1.21
N GLY A 33 -3.20 18.93 0.05
CA GLY A 33 -2.56 19.75 -0.99
C GLY A 33 -1.78 18.96 -2.04
N PHE A 34 -1.68 17.63 -1.90
CA PHE A 34 -1.08 16.74 -2.89
C PHE A 34 -2.15 16.00 -3.70
N PRO A 35 -1.85 15.59 -4.94
CA PRO A 35 -2.77 14.78 -5.75
C PRO A 35 -3.01 13.40 -5.13
N GLU A 36 -4.17 12.83 -5.41
CA GLU A 36 -4.59 11.50 -4.95
C GLU A 36 -4.96 10.60 -6.14
N LYS A 37 -4.62 9.32 -6.07
CA LYS A 37 -4.91 8.34 -7.13
C LYS A 37 -5.27 6.98 -6.57
N ALA A 38 -6.35 6.38 -7.08
CA ALA A 38 -6.74 5.02 -6.75
C ALA A 38 -5.85 4.00 -7.46
N LEU A 39 -5.29 3.05 -6.72
CA LEU A 39 -4.42 1.97 -7.23
C LEU A 39 -4.87 0.62 -6.66
N ASN A 40 -4.62 -0.46 -7.41
CA ASN A 40 -4.84 -1.82 -6.88
C ASN A 40 -3.81 -2.14 -5.78
N PHE A 41 -4.27 -2.42 -4.55
CA PHE A 41 -3.42 -2.59 -3.38
C PHE A 41 -3.11 -4.06 -3.12
N LEU A 42 -1.92 -4.52 -3.55
CA LEU A 42 -1.49 -5.90 -3.39
C LEU A 42 -0.60 -6.10 -2.17
N THR A 43 -0.76 -7.24 -1.48
CA THR A 43 0.04 -7.59 -0.30
C THR A 43 0.79 -8.91 -0.45
N PRO A 44 1.75 -9.03 -1.39
CA PRO A 44 2.59 -10.22 -1.51
C PRO A 44 3.47 -10.39 -0.27
N HIS A 45 4.00 -11.58 -0.02
CA HIS A 45 4.83 -11.83 1.17
C HIS A 45 6.19 -11.14 1.11
N GLN A 46 6.63 -10.58 2.24
CA GLN A 46 7.89 -9.84 2.31
C GLN A 46 9.14 -10.74 2.26
N LYS A 47 10.23 -10.19 1.74
CA LYS A 47 11.56 -10.84 1.76
C LYS A 47 12.25 -10.71 3.12
N TRP A 48 11.92 -9.68 3.90
CA TRP A 48 12.66 -9.22 5.08
C TRP A 48 12.01 -9.65 6.40
N GLY A 49 11.32 -10.78 6.39
CA GLY A 49 10.60 -11.28 7.55
C GLY A 49 9.68 -12.43 7.16
N ILE A 50 9.15 -13.12 8.17
CA ILE A 50 8.11 -14.13 7.98
C ILE A 50 6.84 -13.58 8.61
N HIS A 51 5.99 -13.01 7.77
CA HIS A 51 4.84 -12.22 8.22
C HIS A 51 5.37 -11.07 9.09
N SER A 52 4.84 -10.83 10.29
CA SER A 52 5.36 -9.83 11.22
C SER A 52 6.57 -10.31 12.01
N THR A 53 6.82 -11.62 12.08
CA THR A 53 8.00 -12.15 12.77
C THR A 53 9.26 -11.69 12.05
N TYR A 54 10.19 -11.11 12.81
CA TYR A 54 11.42 -10.47 12.36
C TYR A 54 11.25 -9.11 11.68
N SER A 55 10.05 -8.53 11.63
CA SER A 55 9.84 -7.20 11.03
C SER A 55 10.56 -6.09 11.80
N GLU A 56 10.73 -6.27 13.11
CA GLU A 56 11.48 -5.41 14.03
C GLU A 56 12.95 -5.82 14.20
N ASN A 57 13.36 -6.94 13.59
CA ASN A 57 14.73 -7.41 13.71
C ASN A 57 15.68 -6.42 13.03
N LEU A 58 16.68 -5.92 13.77
CA LEU A 58 17.60 -4.90 13.27
C LEU A 58 18.32 -5.31 11.97
N LEU A 59 18.67 -6.58 11.80
CA LEU A 59 19.31 -7.07 10.57
C LEU A 59 18.35 -6.97 9.39
N MET A 60 17.09 -7.37 9.56
CA MET A 60 16.08 -7.27 8.51
C MET A 60 15.73 -5.82 8.18
N LEU A 61 15.65 -4.95 9.18
CA LEU A 61 15.48 -3.51 8.99
C LEU A 61 16.64 -2.90 8.20
N THR A 62 17.88 -3.28 8.54
CA THR A 62 19.10 -2.78 7.88
C THR A 62 19.21 -3.27 6.44
N LEU A 63 18.88 -4.53 6.17
CA LEU A 63 18.90 -5.11 4.82
C LEU A 63 17.74 -4.66 3.93
N SER A 64 16.68 -4.14 4.54
CA SER A 64 15.52 -3.60 3.84
C SER A 64 15.68 -2.09 3.61
N ARG A 65 14.66 -1.31 4.01
CA ARG A 65 14.71 0.14 4.02
C ARG A 65 14.46 0.72 5.41
N GLY A 66 14.53 -0.07 6.48
CA GLY A 66 14.48 0.43 7.86
C GLY A 66 13.09 0.81 8.35
N GLY A 67 12.04 0.15 7.87
CA GLY A 67 10.66 0.36 8.32
C GLY A 67 9.64 0.08 7.22
N PRO A 68 8.38 0.51 7.43
CA PRO A 68 7.32 0.22 6.48
C PRO A 68 7.50 0.92 5.14
N ILE A 69 7.27 0.16 4.07
CA ILE A 69 7.45 0.59 2.70
C ILE A 69 6.34 0.10 1.76
N VAL A 70 5.99 0.94 0.80
CA VAL A 70 5.03 0.68 -0.26
C VAL A 70 5.69 0.87 -1.61
N TRP A 71 5.58 -0.12 -2.49
CA TRP A 71 6.17 -0.10 -3.83
C TRP A 71 5.19 0.47 -4.84
N ILE A 72 5.65 1.44 -5.63
CA ILE A 72 4.85 2.15 -6.63
C ILE A 72 5.61 2.23 -7.96
N SER A 73 4.87 2.29 -9.08
CA SER A 73 5.46 2.46 -10.40
C SER A 73 6.08 3.85 -10.56
N GLU A 74 7.10 3.96 -11.43
CA GLU A 74 7.69 5.26 -11.77
C GLU A 74 6.69 6.23 -12.41
N ALA A 75 5.70 5.71 -13.16
CA ALA A 75 4.69 6.52 -13.80
C ALA A 75 3.69 7.10 -12.79
N ASP A 76 3.16 6.26 -11.89
CA ASP A 76 2.22 6.69 -10.85
C ASP A 76 2.91 7.61 -9.83
N ALA A 77 4.15 7.31 -9.45
CA ALA A 77 4.93 8.17 -8.56
C ALA A 77 5.15 9.56 -9.16
N ARG A 78 5.51 9.64 -10.45
CA ARG A 78 5.70 10.91 -11.17
C ARG A 78 4.41 11.72 -11.26
N GLU A 79 3.29 11.07 -11.56
CA GLU A 79 1.97 11.73 -11.61
C GLU A 79 1.57 12.29 -10.24
N LEU A 80 1.90 11.58 -9.16
CA LEU A 80 1.61 12.00 -7.79
C LEU A 80 2.66 12.94 -7.18
N GLY A 81 3.77 13.21 -7.86
CA GLY A 81 4.88 14.02 -7.31
C GLY A 81 5.56 13.38 -6.09
N ILE A 82 5.70 12.05 -6.12
CA ILE A 82 6.34 11.22 -5.09
C ILE A 82 7.74 10.83 -5.56
N GLU A 83 8.76 11.12 -4.75
CA GLU A 83 10.13 10.67 -4.98
C GLU A 83 10.42 9.34 -4.28
N ASP A 84 11.51 8.67 -4.65
CA ASP A 84 11.91 7.44 -3.96
C ASP A 84 12.19 7.76 -2.49
N ASN A 85 11.67 6.91 -1.59
CA ASN A 85 11.80 7.04 -0.15
C ASN A 85 10.99 8.19 0.49
N ASP A 86 10.18 8.93 -0.27
CA ASP A 86 9.22 9.90 0.28
C ASP A 86 8.22 9.23 1.21
N TRP A 87 7.76 9.98 2.21
CA TRP A 87 6.63 9.58 3.01
C TRP A 87 5.33 9.69 2.22
N ILE A 88 4.53 8.63 2.26
CA ILE A 88 3.23 8.54 1.59
C ILE A 88 2.15 8.04 2.56
N GLU A 89 0.91 8.38 2.21
CA GLU A 89 -0.29 7.90 2.89
C GLU A 89 -1.11 7.07 1.91
N ALA A 90 -1.57 5.90 2.35
CA ALA A 90 -2.53 5.08 1.61
C ALA A 90 -3.75 4.85 2.48
N PHE A 91 -4.94 5.06 1.92
CA PHE A 91 -6.18 5.05 2.68
C PHE A 91 -7.38 4.64 1.82
N ASN A 92 -8.42 4.17 2.49
CA ASN A 92 -9.75 3.92 1.95
C ASN A 92 -10.79 3.94 3.10
N ALA A 93 -12.04 3.56 2.83
CA ALA A 93 -13.10 3.51 3.84
C ALA A 93 -12.78 2.60 5.06
N ASN A 94 -11.85 1.65 4.95
CA ASN A 94 -11.47 0.74 6.03
C ASN A 94 -10.42 1.32 6.97
N GLY A 95 -9.67 2.34 6.55
CA GLY A 95 -8.61 2.94 7.35
C GLY A 95 -7.48 3.54 6.51
N ALA A 96 -6.39 3.88 7.17
CA ALA A 96 -5.23 4.52 6.57
C ALA A 96 -3.92 3.96 7.13
N LEU A 97 -2.85 4.11 6.37
CA LEU A 97 -1.49 3.77 6.76
C LEU A 97 -0.49 4.81 6.24
N THR A 98 0.64 4.91 6.92
CA THR A 98 1.80 5.74 6.56
C THR A 98 3.01 4.84 6.33
N ALA A 99 3.75 5.09 5.25
CA ALA A 99 4.93 4.31 4.87
C ALA A 99 5.83 5.15 3.96
N ARG A 100 7.04 4.66 3.67
CA ARG A 100 7.90 5.26 2.63
C ARG A 100 7.70 4.61 1.27
N ALA A 101 7.84 5.39 0.21
CA ALA A 101 7.76 4.90 -1.15
C ALA A 101 9.01 4.10 -1.55
N VAL A 102 8.80 3.03 -2.32
CA VAL A 102 9.82 2.42 -3.18
C VAL A 102 9.39 2.60 -4.62
N VAL A 103 10.02 3.54 -5.32
CA VAL A 103 9.71 3.81 -6.72
C VAL A 103 10.52 2.85 -7.59
N SER A 104 9.84 2.10 -8.45
CA SER A 104 10.52 1.10 -9.29
C SER A 104 9.80 0.80 -10.59
N GLN A 105 10.56 0.79 -11.70
CA GLN A 105 10.11 0.33 -13.02
C GLN A 105 9.45 -1.06 -13.03
N ARG A 106 9.81 -1.95 -12.10
CA ARG A 106 9.27 -3.32 -12.08
C ARG A 106 7.80 -3.39 -11.70
N VAL A 107 7.26 -2.32 -11.11
CA VAL A 107 5.86 -2.23 -10.70
C VAL A 107 5.07 -1.68 -11.89
N PRO A 108 4.10 -2.45 -12.44
CA PRO A 108 3.23 -1.95 -13.50
C PRO A 108 2.39 -0.75 -13.03
N PRO A 109 2.10 0.23 -13.89
CA PRO A 109 1.17 1.32 -13.55
C PRO A 109 -0.22 0.83 -13.17
N GLY A 110 -0.87 1.52 -12.22
CA GLY A 110 -2.22 1.19 -11.74
C GLY A 110 -2.27 0.16 -10.59
N MET A 111 -1.12 -0.33 -10.13
CA MET A 111 -1.01 -1.17 -8.95
C MET A 111 0.08 -0.70 -7.99
N THR A 112 -0.07 -1.06 -6.73
CA THR A 112 0.91 -0.86 -5.67
C THR A 112 1.13 -2.14 -4.89
N MET A 113 2.28 -2.29 -4.25
CA MET A 113 2.58 -3.43 -3.38
C MET A 113 3.09 -2.99 -2.03
N MET A 114 2.31 -3.26 -0.98
CA MET A 114 2.82 -3.24 0.38
C MET A 114 3.09 -4.68 0.80
N TYR A 115 4.36 -5.07 0.89
CA TYR A 115 4.66 -6.43 1.29
C TYR A 115 4.05 -6.76 2.67
N HIS A 116 3.46 -7.94 2.78
CA HIS A 116 2.57 -8.34 3.86
C HIS A 116 3.22 -8.27 5.24
N ALA A 117 2.43 -7.76 6.20
CA ALA A 117 2.67 -7.75 7.64
C ALA A 117 3.90 -6.94 8.11
N GLN A 118 3.95 -5.65 7.73
CA GLN A 118 4.82 -4.67 8.36
C GLN A 118 4.06 -4.03 9.54
N GLU A 119 4.34 -4.49 10.76
CA GLU A 119 3.55 -4.21 11.96
C GLU A 119 3.64 -2.75 12.44
N ARG A 120 2.63 -2.27 13.17
CA ARG A 120 2.52 -0.87 13.60
C ARG A 120 3.39 -0.50 14.82
N ILE A 121 4.66 -0.92 14.84
CA ILE A 121 5.54 -0.78 16.02
C ILE A 121 6.85 -0.02 15.76
N MET A 122 7.30 0.09 14.51
CA MET A 122 8.62 0.64 14.17
C MET A 122 8.52 1.63 13.01
N ASN A 123 9.08 2.84 13.20
CA ASN A 123 9.24 3.86 12.16
C ASN A 123 7.94 4.22 11.41
N ILE A 124 6.87 4.47 12.17
CA ILE A 124 5.56 4.84 11.63
C ILE A 124 5.15 6.19 12.24
N PRO A 125 5.11 7.24 11.42
CA PRO A 125 4.62 8.55 11.83
C PRO A 125 3.10 8.57 11.86
N GLY A 126 2.54 9.59 12.54
CA GLY A 126 1.10 9.78 12.61
C GLY A 126 0.50 10.09 11.23
N PHE A 127 -0.73 9.63 10.98
CA PHE A 127 -1.46 10.05 9.79
C PHE A 127 -1.66 11.57 9.80
N GLY A 128 -1.38 12.21 8.67
CA GLY A 128 -1.40 13.65 8.52
C GLY A 128 -0.20 14.39 9.14
N SER A 129 0.80 13.69 9.69
CA SER A 129 1.99 14.32 10.29
C SER A 129 3.07 14.72 9.27
N HIS A 130 2.97 14.23 8.04
CA HIS A 130 3.88 14.61 6.94
C HIS A 130 3.70 16.04 6.44
N ARG A 131 2.70 16.76 6.95
CA ARG A 131 2.51 18.20 6.71
C ARG A 131 3.75 19.03 7.06
N ASP A 132 4.58 18.54 7.99
CA ASP A 132 5.79 19.21 8.46
C ASP A 132 7.10 18.57 7.97
N ALA A 133 7.08 17.36 7.40
CA ALA A 133 8.30 16.59 7.12
C ALA A 133 9.10 17.04 5.86
N ARG A 134 8.50 17.84 4.97
CA ARG A 134 9.24 18.53 3.89
C ARG A 134 9.84 19.87 4.32
N ARG A 135 9.73 20.25 5.61
CA ARG A 135 10.23 21.53 6.17
C ARG A 135 11.49 21.41 7.02
N ASP A 136 11.95 20.20 7.34
CA ASP A 136 13.22 20.03 8.05
C ASP A 136 14.38 19.80 7.04
N PRO A 137 15.41 20.67 7.05
CA PRO A 137 16.57 20.60 6.15
C PRO A 137 17.52 19.43 6.43
#